data_AF-A0A812SGU1-F1
#
_entry.id   AF-A0A812SGU1-F1
#
_cell.length_a   1.000
_cell.length_b   1.000
_cell.length_c   1.000
_cell.angle_alpha   90.00
_cell.angle_beta   90.00
_cell.angle_gamma   90.00
#
_symmetry.space_group_name_H-M   'P 1'
#
loop_
_entity.id
_entity.type
_entity.pdbx_description
1 polymer ?
#
loop_
_entity_poly.entity_id
_entity_poly.type
_entity_poly.pdbx_seq_one_letter_code
_entity_poly.pdbx_strand_id
1 'polypeptide(L)'
;MHGLIHTVWKEFIEEKYGPEVWRKALQACDVQDDTEFLEFKQHEDKLTHQVMSASMGVAAISLEASLELFGAYFVQFMVRQGWTQWLQAMGSSLQEFVQNLNDMHHVLERDFRSACFPIFTAS
;
A
#
# COMPACT_ATOMS: atom_id res chain seq x y z
N MET A 1 -5.15 5.21 -6.97
CA MET A 1 -4.49 3.97 -6.54
C MET A 1 -5.53 2.91 -6.17
N HIS A 2 -5.19 1.63 -6.29
CA HIS A 2 -6.11 0.53 -5.97
C HIS A 2 -6.46 0.49 -4.48
N GLY A 3 -7.72 0.17 -4.13
CA GLY A 3 -8.25 0.15 -2.77
C GLY A 3 -7.42 -0.64 -1.75
N LEU A 4 -6.78 -1.73 -2.21
CA LEU A 4 -5.85 -2.53 -1.39
C LEU A 4 -4.79 -1.67 -0.69
N ILE A 5 -4.25 -0.64 -1.36
CA ILE A 5 -3.21 0.20 -0.75
C ILE A 5 -3.76 0.99 0.45
N HIS A 6 -5.02 1.45 0.39
CA HIS A 6 -5.66 2.11 1.53
C HIS A 6 -5.91 1.12 2.67
N THR A 7 -6.27 -0.13 2.36
CA THR A 7 -6.42 -1.19 3.37
C THR A 7 -5.10 -1.45 4.10
N VAL A 8 -4.00 -1.63 3.38
CA VAL A 8 -2.69 -1.86 4.00
C VAL A 8 -2.22 -0.61 4.76
N TRP A 9 -2.47 0.58 4.21
CA TRP A 9 -2.14 1.84 4.89
C TRP A 9 -2.93 2.00 6.19
N LYS A 10 -4.23 1.71 6.19
CA LYS A 10 -5.05 1.70 7.39
C LYS A 10 -4.44 0.78 8.45
N GLU A 11 -4.17 -0.48 8.11
CA GLU A 11 -3.59 -1.45 9.07
C GLU A 11 -2.26 -0.93 9.64
N PHE A 12 -1.39 -0.38 8.79
CA PHE A 12 -0.14 0.25 9.20
C PHE A 12 -0.36 1.40 10.19
N ILE A 13 -1.32 2.29 9.91
CA ILE A 13 -1.64 3.43 10.78
C ILE A 13 -2.21 2.96 12.11
N GLU A 14 -3.17 2.05 12.08
CA GLU A 14 -3.84 1.56 13.28
C GLU A 14 -2.88 0.81 14.20
N GLU A 15 -1.99 -0.01 13.64
CA GLU A 15 -0.98 -0.75 14.42
C GLU A 15 0.11 0.16 15.02
N LYS A 16 0.56 1.20 14.30
CA LYS A 16 1.66 2.06 14.77
C LYS A 16 1.23 3.26 15.58
N TYR A 17 0.12 3.88 15.20
CA TYR A 17 -0.31 5.19 15.71
C TYR A 17 -1.72 5.18 16.30
N GLY A 18 -2.44 4.06 16.16
CA GLY A 18 -3.76 3.84 16.73
C GLY A 18 -4.91 4.27 15.80
N PRO A 19 -6.12 3.71 16.02
CA PRO A 19 -7.28 3.92 15.17
C PRO A 19 -7.77 5.37 15.13
N GLU A 20 -7.51 6.16 16.17
CA GLU A 20 -7.88 7.57 16.20
C GLU A 20 -7.13 8.41 15.17
N VAL A 21 -5.89 8.03 14.81
CA VAL A 21 -5.13 8.73 13.76
C VAL A 21 -5.78 8.51 12.41
N TRP A 22 -6.14 7.26 12.10
CA TRP A 22 -6.86 6.91 10.88
C TRP A 22 -8.20 7.65 10.78
N ARG A 23 -9.03 7.58 11.84
CA ARG A 23 -10.33 8.24 11.88
C ARG A 23 -10.25 9.75 11.65
N LYS A 24 -9.29 10.43 12.31
CA LYS A 24 -9.08 11.88 12.13
C LYS A 24 -8.55 12.22 10.73
N ALA A 25 -7.73 11.36 10.14
CA ALA A 25 -7.23 11.53 8.78
C ALA A 25 -8.37 11.50 7.75
N LEU A 26 -9.27 10.51 7.86
CA LEU A 26 -10.45 10.42 7.00
C LEU A 26 -11.34 11.66 7.13
N GLN A 27 -11.59 12.09 8.36
CA GLN A 27 -12.37 13.30 8.64
C GLN A 27 -11.74 14.55 7.99
N ALA A 28 -10.41 14.67 7.99
CA ALA A 28 -9.70 15.78 7.35
C ALA A 28 -9.73 15.72 5.81
N CYS A 29 -10.08 14.59 5.23
CA CYS A 29 -10.23 14.38 3.79
C CYS A 29 -11.69 14.33 3.32
N ASP A 30 -12.64 14.68 4.19
CA ASP A 30 -14.09 14.57 3.93
C ASP A 30 -14.55 13.15 3.52
N VAL A 31 -13.82 12.12 3.97
CA VAL A 31 -14.16 10.70 3.77
C VAL A 31 -15.01 10.24 4.97
N GLN A 32 -16.26 9.83 4.71
CA GLN A 32 -17.23 9.53 5.79
C GLN A 32 -16.86 8.28 6.57
N ASP A 33 -16.49 7.22 5.88
CA ASP A 33 -16.01 5.97 6.45
C ASP A 33 -15.06 5.27 5.47
N ASP A 34 -14.39 4.23 5.94
CA ASP A 34 -13.41 3.48 5.16
C ASP A 34 -14.02 2.45 4.21
N THR A 35 -15.35 2.33 4.15
CA THR A 35 -16.02 1.39 3.23
C THR A 35 -15.80 1.76 1.78
N GLU A 36 -15.57 3.04 1.49
CA GLU A 36 -15.16 3.53 0.17
C GLU A 36 -13.90 2.80 -0.34
N PHE A 37 -12.98 2.43 0.55
CA PHE A 37 -11.73 1.74 0.19
C PHE A 37 -11.87 0.21 0.12
N LEU A 38 -12.94 -0.36 0.69
CA LEU A 38 -13.15 -1.81 0.76
C LEU A 38 -13.58 -2.42 -0.58
N GLU A 39 -13.97 -1.60 -1.56
CA GLU A 39 -14.53 -2.10 -2.80
C GLU A 39 -13.50 -2.61 -3.83
N PHE A 40 -12.21 -2.73 -3.49
CA PHE A 40 -11.11 -3.05 -4.43
C PHE A 40 -11.22 -2.24 -5.74
N LYS A 41 -11.70 -1.00 -5.62
CA LYS A 41 -11.86 -0.08 -6.73
C LYS A 41 -10.57 0.69 -6.95
N GLN A 42 -10.43 1.23 -8.15
CA GLN A 42 -9.40 2.20 -8.45
C GLN A 42 -9.86 3.57 -7.95
N HIS A 43 -9.08 4.20 -7.09
CA HIS A 43 -9.28 5.58 -6.63
C HIS A 43 -8.38 6.53 -7.41
N GLU A 44 -8.66 7.84 -7.36
CA GLU A 44 -7.70 8.84 -7.82
C GLU A 44 -6.46 8.83 -6.92
N ASP A 45 -5.27 8.93 -7.50
CA ASP A 45 -4.02 8.99 -6.72
C ASP A 45 -4.02 10.19 -5.76
N LYS A 46 -4.67 11.29 -6.15
CA LYS A 46 -4.87 12.47 -5.30
C LYS A 46 -5.50 12.13 -3.96
N LEU A 47 -6.54 11.30 -3.95
CA LEU A 47 -7.21 10.87 -2.71
C LEU A 47 -6.25 10.08 -1.83
N THR A 48 -5.51 9.13 -2.41
CA THR A 48 -4.51 8.34 -1.68
C THR A 48 -3.45 9.23 -1.03
N HIS A 49 -2.89 10.18 -1.78
CA HIS A 49 -1.92 11.13 -1.26
C HIS A 49 -2.50 12.02 -0.16
N GLN A 50 -3.75 12.48 -0.29
CA GLN A 50 -4.43 13.28 0.72
C GLN A 50 -4.60 12.50 2.03
N VAL A 51 -5.11 11.28 1.97
CA VAL A 51 -5.33 10.42 3.14
C VAL A 51 -4.01 10.07 3.84
N MET A 52 -2.97 9.70 3.07
CA MET A 52 -1.65 9.42 3.63
C MET A 52 -1.03 10.65 4.29
N SER A 53 -1.11 11.82 3.64
CA SER A 53 -0.61 13.08 4.20
C SER A 53 -1.38 13.48 5.45
N ALA A 54 -2.71 13.37 5.45
CA ALA A 54 -3.54 13.68 6.60
C ALA A 54 -3.24 12.76 7.79
N SER A 55 -3.04 11.46 7.53
CA SER A 55 -2.64 10.47 8.56
C SER A 55 -1.34 10.90 9.24
N MET A 56 -0.34 11.29 8.45
CA MET A 56 0.96 11.69 8.96
C MET A 56 0.94 13.07 9.62
N GLY A 57 0.10 13.99 9.14
CA GLY A 57 -0.16 15.27 9.79
C GLY A 57 -0.75 15.09 11.19
N VAL A 58 -1.72 14.18 11.35
CA VAL A 58 -2.32 13.87 12.67
C VAL A 58 -1.31 13.19 13.60
N ALA A 59 -0.47 12.29 13.07
CA ALA A 59 0.57 11.61 13.83
C ALA A 59 1.79 12.51 14.16
N ALA A 60 1.88 13.69 13.55
CA ALA A 60 3.04 14.59 13.63
C ALA A 60 4.37 13.93 13.17
N ILE A 61 4.29 13.09 12.12
CA ILE A 61 5.45 12.41 11.50
C ILE A 61 5.62 12.91 10.06
N SER A 62 6.84 12.85 9.53
CA SER A 62 7.08 13.09 8.10
C SER A 62 6.43 12.01 7.25
N LEU A 63 5.72 12.43 6.20
CA LEU A 63 5.18 11.49 5.20
C LEU A 63 6.29 10.71 4.51
N GLU A 64 7.38 11.37 4.13
CA GLU A 64 8.50 10.74 3.43
C GLU A 64 9.11 9.60 4.24
N ALA A 65 9.45 9.85 5.52
CA ALA A 65 9.97 8.82 6.42
C ALA A 65 8.97 7.67 6.63
N SER A 66 7.68 7.98 6.59
CA SER A 66 6.63 6.98 6.79
C SER A 66 6.37 6.13 5.56
N LEU A 67 6.60 6.65 4.35
CA LEU A 67 6.50 5.88 3.11
C LEU A 67 7.59 4.80 3.03
N GLU A 68 8.79 5.06 3.55
CA GLU A 68 9.84 4.03 3.66
C GLU A 68 9.43 2.92 4.63
N LEU A 69 8.93 3.29 5.81
CA LEU A 69 8.41 2.33 6.80
C LEU A 69 7.22 1.54 6.25
N PHE A 70 6.35 2.19 5.49
CA PHE A 70 5.20 1.57 4.84
C PHE A 70 5.64 0.55 3.79
N GLY A 71 6.68 0.85 2.98
CA GLY A 71 7.22 -0.12 2.03
C GLY A 71 7.71 -1.40 2.69
N ALA A 72 8.45 -1.29 3.80
CA ALA A 72 8.87 -2.44 4.59
C ALA A 72 7.67 -3.19 5.21
N TYR A 73 6.70 -2.44 5.72
CA TYR A 73 5.46 -2.99 6.26
C TYR A 73 4.67 -3.77 5.21
N PHE A 74 4.57 -3.26 3.98
CA PHE A 74 3.84 -3.88 2.89
C PHE A 74 4.37 -5.28 2.58
N VAL A 75 5.70 -5.46 2.54
CA VAL A 75 6.31 -6.79 2.34
C VAL A 75 5.95 -7.74 3.49
N GLN A 76 5.99 -7.26 4.74
CA GLN A 76 5.57 -8.07 5.90
C GLN A 76 4.09 -8.40 5.86
N PHE A 77 3.24 -7.47 5.46
CA PHE A 77 1.81 -7.68 5.26
C PHE A 77 1.59 -8.81 4.24
N MET A 78 2.24 -8.76 3.08
CA MET A 78 2.13 -9.82 2.07
C MET A 78 2.54 -11.19 2.61
N VAL A 79 3.61 -11.27 3.41
CA VAL A 79 4.01 -12.51 4.10
C VAL A 79 2.91 -13.00 5.05
N ARG A 80 2.31 -12.11 5.85
CA ARG A 80 1.18 -12.46 6.74
C ARG A 80 -0.05 -12.94 5.98
N GLN A 81 -0.30 -12.38 4.79
CA GLN A 81 -1.39 -12.78 3.89
C GLN A 81 -1.09 -14.09 3.13
N GLY A 82 0.02 -14.78 3.41
CA GLY A 82 0.34 -16.10 2.85
C GLY A 82 1.15 -16.08 1.55
N TRP A 83 1.69 -14.93 1.14
CA TRP A 83 2.42 -14.78 -0.13
C TRP A 83 3.88 -15.24 -0.07
N THR A 84 4.33 -15.82 1.05
CA THR A 84 5.73 -16.20 1.29
C THR A 84 6.33 -17.02 0.16
N GLN A 85 5.63 -18.05 -0.32
CA GLN A 85 6.15 -18.93 -1.39
C GLN A 85 6.32 -18.18 -2.71
N TRP A 86 5.39 -17.28 -3.04
CA TRP A 86 5.47 -16.49 -4.26
C TRP A 86 6.61 -15.48 -4.16
N LEU A 87 6.74 -14.77 -3.03
CA LEU A 87 7.84 -13.84 -2.78
C LEU A 87 9.22 -14.53 -2.83
N GLN A 88 9.34 -15.76 -2.32
CA GLN A 88 10.57 -16.56 -2.41
C GLN A 88 10.87 -17.04 -3.82
N ALA A 89 9.85 -17.27 -4.65
CA ALA A 89 10.02 -17.65 -6.05
C ALA A 89 10.52 -16.49 -6.93
N MET A 90 10.46 -15.25 -6.44
CA MET A 90 10.94 -14.07 -7.18
C MET A 90 12.47 -13.99 -7.28
N GLY A 91 13.21 -14.79 -6.50
CA GLY A 91 14.66 -14.83 -6.57
C GLY A 91 15.34 -14.98 -5.22
N SER A 92 16.63 -15.27 -5.27
CA SER A 92 17.52 -15.45 -4.13
C SER A 92 18.36 -14.21 -3.81
N SER A 93 18.30 -13.19 -4.65
CA SER A 93 18.94 -11.88 -4.46
C SER A 93 17.94 -10.74 -4.71
N LEU A 94 18.24 -9.54 -4.19
CA LEU A 94 17.43 -8.35 -4.45
C LEU A 94 17.35 -8.02 -5.96
N GLN A 95 18.45 -8.23 -6.69
CA GLN A 95 18.48 -7.99 -8.13
C GLN A 95 17.51 -8.92 -8.87
N GLU A 96 17.57 -10.23 -8.58
CA GLU A 96 16.64 -11.20 -9.16
C GLU A 96 15.19 -10.86 -8.80
N PHE A 97 14.94 -10.51 -7.53
CA PHE A 97 13.61 -10.11 -7.06
C PHE A 97 13.05 -8.94 -7.88
N VAL A 98 13.83 -7.87 -8.06
CA VAL A 98 13.40 -6.67 -8.81
C VAL A 98 13.22 -6.97 -10.30
N GLN A 99 14.08 -7.82 -10.89
CA GLN A 99 13.94 -8.23 -12.29
C GLN A 99 12.63 -9.00 -12.54
N ASN A 100 12.21 -9.82 -11.58
CA ASN A 100 10.99 -10.62 -11.70
C ASN A 100 9.70 -9.85 -11.31
N LEU A 101 9.80 -8.68 -10.66
CA LEU A 101 8.62 -7.92 -10.18
C LEU A 101 7.64 -7.58 -11.29
N ASN A 102 8.12 -7.25 -12.50
CA ASN A 102 7.25 -6.93 -13.63
C ASN A 102 6.40 -8.14 -14.04
N ASP A 103 6.99 -9.34 -14.08
CA ASP A 103 6.28 -10.57 -14.42
C ASP A 103 5.22 -10.90 -13.37
N MET A 104 5.55 -10.74 -12.08
CA MET A 104 4.57 -10.88 -11.00
C MET A 104 3.42 -9.89 -11.16
N HIS A 105 3.70 -8.61 -11.42
CA HIS A 105 2.65 -7.60 -11.66
C HIS A 105 1.77 -7.95 -12.86
N HIS A 106 2.34 -8.45 -13.96
CA HIS A 106 1.56 -8.92 -15.12
C HIS A 106 0.63 -10.09 -14.78
N VAL A 107 1.04 -11.00 -13.89
CA VAL A 107 0.14 -12.06 -13.39
C VAL A 107 -1.02 -11.44 -12.61
N LEU A 108 -0.75 -10.46 -11.75
CA LEU A 108 -1.75 -9.81 -10.90
C LEU A 108 -2.76 -8.96 -11.68
N GLU A 109 -2.39 -8.38 -12.82
CA GLU A 109 -3.29 -7.61 -13.69
C GLU A 109 -4.56 -8.39 -14.10
N ARG A 110 -4.49 -9.73 -14.14
CA ARG A 110 -5.63 -10.60 -14.48
C ARG A 110 -6.75 -10.55 -13.45
N ASP A 111 -6.36 -10.45 -12.17
CA ASP A 111 -7.27 -10.48 -11.02
C ASP A 111 -7.61 -9.06 -10.55
N PHE A 112 -6.68 -8.12 -10.70
CA PHE A 112 -6.85 -6.71 -10.34
C PHE A 112 -7.14 -5.85 -11.58
N ARG A 113 -8.34 -6.01 -12.16
CA ARG A 113 -8.75 -5.46 -13.48
C ARG A 113 -8.74 -3.93 -13.64
N SER A 114 -8.17 -3.17 -12.73
CA SER A 114 -8.00 -1.71 -12.84
C SER A 114 -6.76 -1.19 -12.10
N ALA A 115 -5.93 -2.08 -11.56
CA ALA A 115 -4.69 -1.69 -10.92
C ALA A 115 -3.68 -1.24 -11.98
N CYS A 116 -2.99 -0.13 -11.67
CA CYS A 116 -1.84 0.33 -12.43
C CYS A 116 -0.59 -0.08 -11.65
N PHE A 117 0.16 -1.04 -12.18
CA PHE A 117 1.38 -1.53 -11.54
C PHE A 117 2.62 -0.77 -12.06
N PRO A 118 3.61 -0.50 -11.20
CA PRO A 118 4.86 0.10 -11.63
C PRO A 118 5.70 -0.90 -12.45
N ILE A 119 6.46 -0.36 -13.41
CA ILE A 119 7.46 -1.09 -14.18
C ILE A 119 8.85 -0.77 -13.61
N PHE A 120 9.60 -1.79 -13.24
CA PHE A 120 10.96 -1.68 -12.76
C PHE A 120 11.96 -2.04 -13.85
N THR A 121 13.05 -1.28 -13.94
CA THR A 121 14.18 -1.59 -14.81
C THR A 121 15.44 -1.69 -13.96
N ALA A 122 16.05 -2.88 -13.91
CA ALA A 122 17.36 -3.07 -13.31
C ALA A 122 18.41 -2.98 -14.43
N SER A 123 19.24 -1.94 -14.39
CA SER A 123 20.41 -1.77 -15.27
C SER A 123 21.65 -2.42 -14.69
#